data_AF-A0A7Y2KZ79-F1
#
_entry.id   AF-A0A7Y2KZ79-F1
#
_cell.length_a   1.000
_cell.length_b   1.000
_cell.length_c   1.000
_cell.angle_alpha   90.00
_cell.angle_beta   90.00
_cell.angle_gamma   90.00
#
_symmetry.space_group_name_H-M   'P 1'
#
loop_
_entity.id
_entity.type
_entity.pdbx_description
1 polymer ?
#
loop_
_entity_poly.entity_id
_entity_poly.type
_entity_poly.pdbx_seq_one_letter_code
_entity_poly.pdbx_strand_id
1 'polypeptide(L)'
;MFSISKESALAAVSTSLFVLLWSSGAIFSKWGLAHASPFAFLLIRFAIALLALVLIIPLMKFQLPRGVKGISYALATGVVLLGAYQIFYLLALDLKVTPGVMATVMGVQPILTAVIMERRHSFSRSLGLLLGLGG
;
A
#
# COMPACT_ATOMS: atom_id res chain seq x y z
N MET A 1 -28.45 -5.57 20.76
CA MET A 1 -27.82 -4.33 21.27
C MET A 1 -26.36 -4.38 20.85
N PHE A 2 -25.99 -3.76 19.72
CA PHE A 2 -24.60 -3.72 19.27
C PHE A 2 -23.83 -2.79 20.19
N SER A 3 -23.18 -3.36 21.22
CA SER A 3 -22.23 -2.61 22.05
C SER A 3 -21.03 -2.29 21.18
N ILE A 4 -20.97 -1.08 20.63
CA ILE A 4 -19.76 -0.58 19.98
C ILE A 4 -18.73 -0.38 21.08
N SER A 5 -17.82 -1.35 21.22
CA SER A 5 -16.68 -1.21 22.11
C SER A 5 -15.76 -0.11 21.58
N LYS A 6 -15.01 0.55 22.48
CA LYS A 6 -14.02 1.57 22.09
C LYS A 6 -13.01 1.03 21.08
N GLU A 7 -12.66 -0.26 21.18
CA GLU A 7 -11.76 -0.95 20.25
C GLU A 7 -12.38 -1.09 18.86
N SER A 8 -13.66 -1.49 18.76
CA SER A 8 -14.38 -1.57 17.48
C SER A 8 -14.52 -0.20 16.82
N ALA A 9 -14.75 0.86 17.61
CA ALA A 9 -14.79 2.23 17.10
C ALA A 9 -13.41 2.68 16.57
N LEU A 10 -12.33 2.42 17.31
CA LEU A 10 -10.97 2.76 16.88
C LEU A 10 -10.54 2.00 15.62
N ALA A 11 -10.90 0.71 15.53
CA ALA A 11 -10.65 -0.09 14.33
C ALA A 11 -11.41 0.45 13.11
N ALA A 12 -12.68 0.84 13.28
CA ALA A 12 -13.48 1.43 12.21
C ALA A 12 -12.93 2.78 11.74
N VAL A 13 -12.45 3.62 12.69
CA VAL A 13 -11.79 4.90 12.37
C VAL A 13 -10.50 4.66 11.61
N SER A 14 -9.63 3.77 12.09
CA SER A 14 -8.38 3.43 11.40
C SER A 14 -8.61 2.91 9.99
N THR A 15 -9.61 2.04 9.82
CA THR A 15 -9.96 1.46 8.50
C THR A 15 -10.49 2.53 7.56
N SER A 16 -11.41 3.38 8.03
CA SER A 16 -11.96 4.48 7.24
C SER A 16 -10.88 5.48 6.82
N LEU A 17 -9.99 5.88 7.75
CA LEU A 17 -8.86 6.75 7.45
C LEU A 17 -7.92 6.14 6.42
N PHE A 18 -7.61 4.86 6.56
CA PHE A 18 -6.81 4.13 5.58
C PHE A 18 -7.45 4.18 4.19
N VAL A 19 -8.75 3.88 4.08
CA VAL A 19 -9.47 3.90 2.79
C VAL A 19 -9.45 5.30 2.16
N LEU A 20 -9.70 6.35 2.95
CA LEU A 20 -9.68 7.73 2.45
C LEU A 20 -8.28 8.18 1.99
N LEU A 21 -7.25 7.93 2.82
CA LEU A 21 -5.87 8.27 2.49
C LEU A 21 -5.36 7.49 1.28
N TRP A 22 -5.74 6.21 1.17
CA TRP A 22 -5.35 5.38 0.04
C TRP A 22 -6.04 5.81 -1.26
N SER A 23 -7.35 6.05 -1.21
CA SER A 23 -8.15 6.40 -2.39
C SER A 23 -7.76 7.77 -2.96
N SER A 24 -7.43 8.73 -2.09
CA SER A 24 -6.91 10.03 -2.51
C SER A 24 -5.52 9.95 -3.17
N GLY A 25 -4.70 8.96 -2.79
CA GLY A 25 -3.35 8.79 -3.33
C GLY A 25 -3.30 8.63 -4.85
N ALA A 26 -4.26 7.94 -5.45
CA ALA A 26 -4.34 7.80 -6.91
C ALA A 26 -4.67 9.13 -7.62
N ILE A 27 -5.56 9.93 -7.02
CA ILE A 27 -5.93 11.27 -7.51
C ILE A 27 -4.73 12.21 -7.44
N PHE A 28 -4.05 12.27 -6.28
CA PHE A 28 -2.85 13.06 -6.10
C PHE A 28 -1.70 12.63 -7.02
N SER A 29 -1.53 11.33 -7.26
CA SER A 29 -0.49 10.83 -8.16
C SER A 29 -0.75 11.27 -9.60
N LYS A 30 -2.00 11.16 -10.08
CA LYS A 30 -2.39 11.66 -11.40
C LYS A 30 -2.20 13.18 -11.52
N TRP A 31 -2.56 13.93 -10.49
CA TRP A 31 -2.41 15.39 -10.46
C TRP A 31 -0.95 15.82 -10.40
N GLY A 32 -0.12 15.12 -9.63
CA GLY A 32 1.32 15.34 -9.57
C GLY A 32 2.01 15.09 -10.90
N LEU A 33 1.63 14.01 -11.60
CA LEU A 33 2.13 13.71 -12.94
C LEU A 33 1.72 14.74 -14.01
N ALA A 34 0.68 15.54 -13.76
CA ALA A 34 0.33 16.65 -14.66
C ALA A 34 1.34 17.81 -14.59
N HIS A 35 2.15 17.89 -13.52
CA HIS A 35 3.06 19.01 -13.26
C HIS A 35 4.54 18.58 -13.12
N ALA A 36 4.83 17.29 -13.00
CA ALA A 36 6.17 16.76 -12.79
C ALA A 36 6.36 15.41 -13.48
N SER A 37 7.61 15.08 -13.82
CA SER A 37 7.94 13.73 -14.30
C SER A 37 7.72 12.67 -13.21
N PRO A 38 7.46 11.40 -13.58
CA PRO A 38 7.25 10.32 -12.61
C PRO A 38 8.34 10.21 -11.55
N PHE A 39 9.61 10.32 -11.95
CA PHE A 39 10.75 10.22 -11.04
C PHE A 39 10.88 11.43 -10.12
N ALA A 40 10.65 12.65 -10.62
CA ALA A 40 10.69 13.86 -9.80
C ALA A 40 9.57 13.86 -8.75
N PHE A 41 8.36 13.48 -9.16
CA PHE A 41 7.22 13.32 -8.25
C PHE A 41 7.51 12.26 -7.17
N LEU A 42 8.07 11.12 -7.57
CA LEU A 42 8.42 10.04 -6.64
C LEU A 42 9.50 10.45 -5.64
N LEU A 43 10.53 11.17 -6.09
CA LEU A 43 11.60 11.67 -5.25
C LEU A 43 11.06 12.61 -4.15
N ILE A 44 10.25 13.59 -4.54
CA ILE A 44 9.63 14.53 -3.59
C ILE A 44 8.74 13.78 -2.61
N ARG A 45 7.90 12.87 -3.10
CA ARG A 45 7.01 12.05 -2.28
C ARG A 45 7.78 11.27 -1.21
N PHE A 46 8.89 10.62 -1.59
CA PHE A 46 9.69 9.88 -0.62
C PHE A 46 10.54 10.75 0.28
N ALA A 47 11.00 11.92 -0.17
CA ALA A 47 11.67 12.89 0.69
C ALA A 47 10.74 13.37 1.81
N ILE A 48 9.49 13.70 1.48
CA ILE A 48 8.47 14.09 2.46
C ILE A 48 8.16 12.92 3.42
N ALA A 49 7.97 11.71 2.89
CA ALA A 49 7.70 10.54 3.72
C ALA A 49 8.86 10.22 4.67
N LEU A 50 10.10 10.33 4.20
CA LEU A 50 11.30 10.14 5.01
C LEU A 50 11.40 11.19 6.11
N LEU A 51 11.16 12.46 5.78
CA LEU A 51 11.16 13.54 6.77
C LEU A 51 10.10 13.29 7.86
N ALA A 52 8.87 12.97 7.47
CA ALA A 52 7.80 12.64 8.41
C ALA A 52 8.17 11.45 9.30
N LEU A 53 8.75 10.39 8.72
CA LEU A 53 9.19 9.22 9.47
C LEU A 53 10.29 9.58 10.47
N VAL A 54 11.31 10.35 10.07
CA VAL A 54 12.39 10.82 10.95
C VAL A 54 11.86 11.63 12.13
N LEU A 55 10.84 12.48 11.91
CA LEU A 55 10.21 13.26 12.98
C LEU A 55 9.38 12.41 13.94
N ILE A 56 8.79 11.31 13.46
CA ILE A 56 7.93 10.41 14.26
C ILE A 56 8.75 9.34 14.99
N ILE A 57 9.90 8.92 14.47
CA ILE A 57 10.76 7.89 15.07
C ILE A 57 11.04 8.13 16.57
N PRO A 58 11.39 9.34 17.05
CA PRO A 58 11.63 9.58 18.49
C PRO A 58 10.42 9.31 19.38
N LEU A 59 9.20 9.44 18.84
CA LEU A 59 7.95 9.16 19.54
C LEU A 59 7.61 7.67 19.51
N MET A 60 8.12 6.94 18.52
CA MET A 60 7.93 5.51 18.38
C MET A 60 9.02 4.75 19.12
N LYS A 61 8.67 3.73 19.91
CA LYS A 61 9.65 2.77 20.47
C LYS A 61 10.15 1.81 19.39
N PHE A 62 10.62 2.35 18.26
CA PHE A 62 10.94 1.59 17.06
C PHE A 62 12.25 0.82 17.24
N GLN A 63 12.22 -0.48 16.99
CA GLN A 63 13.41 -1.32 17.00
C GLN A 63 13.92 -1.47 15.57
N LEU A 64 15.10 -0.89 15.28
CA LEU A 64 15.75 -1.09 13.98
C LEU A 64 16.09 -2.57 13.76
N PRO A 65 15.98 -3.07 12.52
CA PRO A 65 16.41 -4.42 12.18
C PRO A 65 17.89 -4.60 12.55
N ARG A 66 18.20 -5.67 13.28
CA ARG A 66 19.57 -5.98 13.72
C ARG A 66 20.16 -7.14 12.92
N GLY A 67 21.47 -7.05 12.66
CA GLY A 67 22.23 -8.07 11.94
C GLY A 67 22.14 -7.96 10.42
N VAL A 68 23.14 -8.53 9.73
CA VAL A 68 23.31 -8.44 8.27
C VAL A 68 22.09 -8.97 7.52
N LYS A 69 21.54 -10.12 7.96
CA LYS A 69 20.34 -10.72 7.33
C LYS A 69 19.10 -9.84 7.46
N GLY A 70 18.86 -9.25 8.63
CA GLY A 70 17.69 -8.39 8.86
C GLY A 70 17.75 -7.13 8.00
N ILE A 71 18.94 -6.52 7.91
CA ILE A 71 19.17 -5.36 7.04
C ILE A 71 19.02 -5.74 5.57
N SER A 72 19.56 -6.88 5.11
CA SER A 72 19.43 -7.30 3.71
C SER A 72 17.99 -7.54 3.30
N TYR A 73 17.16 -8.15 4.16
CA TYR A 73 15.74 -8.32 3.87
C TYR A 73 15.01 -6.98 3.83
N ALA A 74 15.27 -6.08 4.79
CA ALA A 74 14.66 -4.75 4.81
C ALA A 74 15.01 -3.96 3.53
N LEU A 75 16.27 -4.00 3.10
CA LEU A 75 16.71 -3.36 1.86
C LEU A 75 16.07 -4.00 0.63
N ALA A 76 16.05 -5.32 0.53
CA ALA A 76 15.43 -6.03 -0.60
C ALA A 76 13.93 -5.71 -0.71
N THR A 77 13.19 -5.80 0.39
CA THR A 77 11.78 -5.42 0.46
C THR A 77 11.59 -3.94 0.13
N GLY A 78 12.48 -3.06 0.60
CA GLY A 78 12.47 -1.63 0.30
C GLY A 78 12.62 -1.35 -1.19
N VAL A 79 13.62 -1.96 -1.84
CA VAL A 79 13.86 -1.82 -3.29
C VAL A 79 12.66 -2.28 -4.10
N VAL A 80 12.03 -3.39 -3.72
CA VAL A 80 10.87 -3.93 -4.44
C VAL A 80 9.63 -3.06 -4.23
N LEU A 81 9.27 -2.74 -2.99
CA LEU A 81 8.01 -2.08 -2.67
C LEU A 81 8.04 -0.56 -2.80
N LEU A 82 9.14 0.10 -2.38
CA LEU A 82 9.28 1.54 -2.53
C LEU A 82 9.91 1.92 -3.86
N GLY A 83 10.81 1.10 -4.41
CA GLY A 83 11.42 1.36 -5.72
C GLY A 83 10.57 0.85 -6.87
N ALA A 84 10.76 -0.43 -7.22
CA ALA A 84 10.22 -1.03 -8.43
C ALA A 84 8.70 -0.87 -8.54
N TYR A 85 7.96 -1.25 -7.50
CA TYR A 85 6.50 -1.19 -7.48
C TYR A 85 5.98 0.24 -7.72
N GLN A 86 6.54 1.26 -7.06
CA GLN A 86 6.07 2.64 -7.24
C GLN A 86 6.50 3.26 -8.56
N ILE A 87 7.69 2.91 -9.06
CA ILE A 87 8.13 3.35 -10.40
C ILE A 87 7.16 2.82 -11.45
N PHE A 88 6.87 1.52 -11.45
CA PHE A 88 5.94 0.94 -12.41
C PHE A 88 4.51 1.47 -12.25
N TYR A 89 4.06 1.72 -11.02
CA TYR A 89 2.76 2.33 -10.76
C TYR A 89 2.64 3.72 -11.41
N LEU A 90 3.62 4.61 -11.17
CA LEU A 90 3.59 5.96 -11.74
C LEU A 90 3.79 5.96 -13.26
N LEU A 91 4.64 5.08 -13.79
CA LEU A 91 4.81 4.92 -15.24
C LEU A 91 3.52 4.45 -15.91
N ALA A 92 2.79 3.51 -15.31
CA ALA A 92 1.50 3.08 -15.85
C ALA A 92 0.49 4.23 -15.89
N LEU A 93 0.43 5.07 -14.85
CA LEU A 93 -0.40 6.27 -14.84
C LEU A 93 0.02 7.29 -15.92
N ASP A 94 1.34 7.47 -16.11
CA ASP A 94 1.88 8.36 -17.14
C ASP A 94 1.54 7.87 -18.56
N LEU A 95 1.58 6.56 -18.77
CA LEU A 95 1.10 5.84 -19.97
C LEU A 95 -0.43 5.81 -20.11
N LYS A 96 -1.15 6.66 -19.37
CA LYS A 96 -2.61 6.87 -19.43
C LYS A 96 -3.46 5.68 -18.98
N VAL A 97 -2.89 4.71 -18.26
CA VAL A 97 -3.69 3.70 -17.58
C VAL A 97 -4.54 4.37 -16.51
N THR A 98 -5.85 4.09 -16.49
CA THR A 98 -6.75 4.76 -15.54
C THR A 98 -6.54 4.22 -14.13
N PRO A 99 -6.73 5.05 -13.08
CA PRO A 99 -6.68 4.60 -11.69
C PRO A 99 -7.60 3.41 -11.39
N GLY A 100 -8.75 3.32 -12.07
CA GLY A 100 -9.68 2.19 -11.94
C GLY A 100 -9.06 0.87 -12.40
N VAL A 101 -8.43 0.85 -13.58
CA VAL A 101 -7.72 -0.34 -14.08
C VAL A 101 -6.58 -0.73 -13.14
N MET A 102 -5.80 0.26 -12.67
CA MET A 102 -4.75 0.02 -11.68
C MET A 102 -5.31 -0.61 -10.40
N ALA A 103 -6.44 -0.11 -9.89
CA ALA A 103 -7.08 -0.63 -8.70
C ALA A 103 -7.57 -2.08 -8.89
N THR A 104 -8.15 -2.42 -10.05
CA THR A 104 -8.56 -3.80 -10.35
C THR A 104 -7.36 -4.74 -10.41
N VAL A 105 -6.28 -4.36 -11.09
CA VAL A 105 -5.06 -5.18 -11.18
C VAL A 105 -4.45 -5.38 -9.79
N MET A 106 -4.39 -4.34 -8.97
CA MET A 106 -3.88 -4.42 -7.60
C MET A 106 -4.81 -5.25 -6.69
N GLY A 107 -6.12 -5.23 -6.95
CA GLY A 107 -7.11 -6.07 -6.26
C GLY A 107 -6.89 -7.57 -6.44
N VAL A 108 -6.05 -8.00 -7.40
CA VAL A 108 -5.67 -9.40 -7.60
C VAL A 108 -4.58 -9.85 -6.61
N GLN A 109 -3.81 -8.92 -6.01
CA GLN A 109 -2.71 -9.24 -5.10
C GLN A 109 -3.10 -10.14 -3.91
N PRO A 110 -4.25 -9.94 -3.22
CA PRO A 110 -4.67 -10.81 -2.13
C PRO A 110 -4.98 -12.24 -2.60
N ILE A 111 -5.50 -12.40 -3.82
CA ILE A 111 -5.76 -13.70 -4.43
C ILE A 111 -4.44 -14.42 -4.69
N LEU A 112 -3.49 -13.74 -5.33
CA LEU A 112 -2.16 -14.29 -5.58
C LEU A 112 -1.45 -14.65 -4.28
N THR A 113 -1.54 -13.78 -3.26
CA THR A 113 -0.94 -14.04 -1.95
C THR A 113 -1.56 -15.28 -1.30
N ALA A 114 -2.88 -15.42 -1.34
CA ALA A 114 -3.57 -16.60 -0.81
C ALA A 114 -3.15 -17.88 -1.56
N VAL A 115 -3.06 -17.84 -2.89
CA VAL A 115 -2.64 -19.00 -3.71
C VAL A 115 -1.18 -19.39 -3.44
N ILE A 116 -0.28 -18.42 -3.30
CA ILE A 116 1.16 -18.67 -3.15
C ILE A 116 1.52 -19.09 -1.71
N MET A 117 0.92 -18.47 -0.70
CA MET A 117 1.31 -18.68 0.71
C MET A 117 0.44 -19.69 1.46
N GLU A 118 -0.84 -19.87 1.10
CA GLU A 118 -1.73 -20.73 1.88
C GLU A 118 -1.72 -22.16 1.38
N ARG A 119 -1.26 -23.09 2.22
CA ARG A 119 -1.27 -24.53 1.90
C ARG A 119 -2.65 -25.19 2.00
N ARG A 120 -3.64 -24.51 2.58
CA ARG A 120 -5.02 -25.01 2.72
C ARG A 120 -5.99 -23.94 2.24
N HIS A 121 -6.64 -24.20 1.11
CA HIS A 121 -7.63 -23.29 0.55
C HIS A 121 -9.01 -23.56 1.16
N SER A 122 -9.56 -22.58 1.85
CA SER A 122 -10.97 -22.60 2.25
C SER A 122 -11.82 -22.09 1.09
N PHE A 123 -12.76 -22.92 0.63
CA PHE A 123 -13.63 -22.59 -0.51
C PHE A 123 -14.41 -21.29 -0.29
N SER A 124 -14.91 -21.07 0.93
CA SER A 124 -15.65 -19.83 1.28
C SER A 124 -14.78 -18.57 1.19
N ARG A 125 -13.48 -18.68 1.48
CA ARG A 125 -12.54 -17.56 1.39
C ARG A 125 -12.19 -17.24 -0.07
N SER A 126 -11.94 -18.27 -0.88
CA SER A 126 -11.71 -18.09 -2.32
C SER A 126 -12.92 -17.47 -3.00
N LEU A 127 -14.13 -17.90 -2.63
CA LEU A 127 -15.37 -17.32 -3.15
C LEU A 127 -15.51 -15.85 -2.74
N GLY A 128 -15.25 -15.51 -1.48
CA GLY A 128 -15.26 -14.11 -1.01
C GLY A 128 -14.25 -13.22 -1.73
N LEU A 129 -13.05 -13.74 -2.02
CA LEU A 129 -12.04 -13.02 -2.79
C LEU A 129 -12.45 -12.81 -4.25
N LEU A 130 -13.05 -13.81 -4.89
CA LEU A 130 -13.55 -13.71 -6.27
C LEU A 130 -14.74 -12.74 -6.38
N LEU A 131 -15.67 -12.80 -5.42
CA LEU A 131 -16.78 -11.85 -5.34
C LEU A 131 -16.26 -10.43 -5.13
N GLY A 132 -15.30 -10.22 -4.21
CA GLY A 132 -14.69 -8.91 -4.00
C GLY A 132 -13.92 -8.36 -5.21
N LEU A 133 -13.38 -9.23 -6.07
CA LEU A 133 -12.77 -8.83 -7.34
C LEU A 133 -13.82 -8.48 -8.42
N GLY A 134 -14.95 -9.20 -8.42
CA GLY A 134 -16.05 -8.98 -9.37
C GLY A 134 -16.86 -7.70 -9.11
N GLY A 135 -16.85 -7.21 -7.86
CA GLY A 135 -17.60 -6.02 -7.43
C GLY A 135 -18.82 -6.37 -6.58
#